data_AF-A0A7C7W4Y1-F1
#
_entry.id   AF-A0A7C7W4Y1-F1
#
_cell.length_a   1.000
_cell.length_b   1.000
_cell.length_c   1.000
_cell.angle_alpha   90.00
_cell.angle_beta   90.00
_cell.angle_gamma   90.00
#
_symmetry.space_group_name_H-M   'P 1'
#
loop_
_entity.id
_entity.type
_entity.pdbx_description
1 polymer ?
#
loop_
_entity_poly.entity_id
_entity_poly.type
_entity_poly.pdbx_seq_one_letter_code
_entity_poly.pdbx_strand_id
1 'polypeptide(L)' 'PRFKTPYHVLEISSNASNEQIKKAYRKMASQYHPDRVSMEDEKVIQEAHLKFLEIQSAYQELGKIRQL' A
#
# COMPACT_ATOMS: atom_id res chain seq x y z
N PRO A 1 14.23 -12.94 -8.87
CA PRO A 1 12.97 -12.14 -8.85
C PRO A 1 12.08 -12.55 -7.66
N ARG A 2 12.08 -11.75 -6.58
CA ARG A 2 11.10 -11.92 -5.49
C ARG A 2 9.79 -11.29 -5.98
N PHE A 3 8.81 -12.09 -6.34
CA PHE A 3 7.47 -11.59 -6.63
C PHE A 3 6.92 -10.94 -5.35
N LYS A 4 6.72 -9.62 -5.35
CA LYS A 4 6.04 -8.93 -4.25
C LYS A 4 4.57 -9.36 -4.29
N THR A 5 4.10 -10.02 -3.25
CA THR A 5 2.67 -10.32 -3.10
C THR A 5 1.93 -9.08 -2.59
N PRO A 6 0.61 -8.96 -2.80
CA PRO A 6 -0.18 -7.86 -2.26
C PRO A 6 -0.05 -7.73 -0.73
N TYR A 7 0.09 -8.86 -0.03
CA TYR A 7 0.36 -8.89 1.41
C TYR A 7 1.71 -8.28 1.78
N HIS A 8 2.75 -8.56 0.99
CA HIS A 8 4.06 -7.95 1.19
C HIS A 8 4.03 -6.44 0.90
N VAL A 9 3.30 -5.99 -0.12
CA VAL A 9 3.17 -4.56 -0.44
C VAL A 9 2.47 -3.82 0.70
N LEU A 10 1.44 -4.42 1.29
CA LEU A 10 0.73 -3.87 2.44
C LEU A 10 1.44 -4.12 3.79
N GLU A 11 2.64 -4.72 3.78
CA GLU A 11 3.44 -5.07 4.97
C GLU A 11 2.64 -5.87 6.02
N ILE A 12 1.82 -6.80 5.55
CA ILE A 12 1.00 -7.68 6.38
C ILE A 12 1.28 -9.14 6.07
N SER A 13 0.93 -9.99 7.03
CA SER A 13 0.95 -11.44 6.82
C SER A 13 -0.13 -11.87 5.83
N SER A 14 0.12 -12.95 5.08
CA SER A 14 -0.89 -13.58 4.22
C SER A 14 -2.10 -14.12 5.01
N ASN A 15 -1.94 -14.37 6.32
CA ASN A 15 -3.03 -14.76 7.21
C ASN A 15 -3.83 -13.58 7.79
N ALA A 16 -3.51 -12.33 7.39
CA ALA A 16 -4.18 -11.15 7.92
C ALA A 16 -5.71 -11.21 7.69
N SER A 17 -6.49 -10.68 8.63
CA SER A 17 -7.94 -10.55 8.48
C SER A 17 -8.31 -9.42 7.50
N ASN A 18 -9.55 -9.43 7.02
CA ASN A 18 -10.07 -8.38 6.14
C ASN A 18 -9.97 -6.98 6.79
N GLU A 19 -10.19 -6.90 8.10
CA GLU A 19 -10.02 -5.67 8.86
C GLU A 19 -8.57 -5.21 8.93
N GLN A 20 -7.64 -6.15 9.14
CA GLN A 20 -6.20 -5.85 9.15
C GLN A 20 -5.73 -5.34 7.78
N ILE A 21 -6.23 -5.92 6.68
CA ILE A 21 -5.96 -5.44 5.31
C ILE A 21 -6.45 -4.00 5.15
N LYS A 22 -7.71 -3.73 5.50
CA LYS A 22 -8.30 -2.38 5.41
C LYS A 22 -7.54 -1.37 6.27
N LYS A 23 -7.10 -1.77 7.47
CA LYS A 23 -6.32 -0.92 8.38
C LYS A 23 -4.91 -0.64 7.84
N ALA A 24 -4.24 -1.66 7.31
CA ALA A 24 -2.91 -1.53 6.70
C ALA A 24 -2.95 -0.59 5.49
N TYR A 25 -3.93 -0.79 4.59
CA TYR A 25 -4.15 0.09 3.45
C TYR A 25 -4.31 1.55 3.89
N ARG A 26 -5.21 1.85 4.83
CA ARG A 26 -5.41 3.23 5.32
C ARG A 26 -4.13 3.81 5.93
N LYS A 27 -3.39 3.02 6.71
CA LYS A 27 -2.14 3.46 7.33
C LYS A 27 -1.11 3.84 6.25
N MET A 28 -0.86 2.96 5.30
CA MET A 28 0.14 3.19 4.26
C MET A 28 -0.29 4.29 3.28
N ALA A 29 -1.56 4.32 2.87
CA ALA A 29 -2.10 5.39 2.05
C ALA A 29 -1.92 6.76 2.72
N SER A 30 -2.11 6.84 4.04
CA SER A 30 -1.82 8.08 4.77
C SER A 30 -0.33 8.40 4.75
N GLN A 31 0.55 7.43 5.01
CA GLN A 31 2.00 7.62 5.09
C GLN A 31 2.61 8.11 3.78
N TYR A 32 2.14 7.61 2.64
CA TYR A 32 2.62 7.96 1.31
C TYR A 32 1.71 8.96 0.58
N HIS A 33 0.78 9.60 1.30
CA HIS A 33 -0.10 10.60 0.71
C HIS A 33 0.72 11.81 0.22
N PRO A 34 0.44 12.37 -0.97
CA PRO A 34 1.15 13.53 -1.50
C PRO A 34 1.20 14.70 -0.51
N ASP A 35 0.09 14.98 0.21
CA ASP A 35 0.05 16.03 1.24
C ASP A 35 1.04 15.83 2.40
N ARG A 36 1.49 14.60 2.68
CA ARG A 36 2.48 14.35 3.74
C ARG A 36 3.92 14.47 3.26
N VAL A 37 4.15 14.25 1.96
CA VAL A 37 5.49 14.29 1.35
C VAL A 37 5.70 15.55 0.52
N SER A 38 4.73 16.47 0.47
CA SER A 38 4.75 17.65 -0.41
C SER A 38 5.88 18.64 -0.11
N MET A 39 6.53 18.54 1.06
CA MET A 39 7.67 19.36 1.46
C MET A 39 9.00 18.60 1.40
N GLU A 40 8.99 17.35 0.95
CA GLU A 40 10.19 16.51 0.80
C GLU A 40 10.85 16.74 -0.58
N ASP A 41 12.04 16.18 -0.75
CA ASP A 41 12.74 16.21 -2.04
C ASP A 41 11.91 15.57 -3.17
N GLU A 42 12.09 16.07 -4.40
CA GLU A 42 11.38 15.58 -5.58
C GLU A 42 11.50 14.05 -5.75
N LYS A 43 12.67 13.50 -5.44
CA LYS A 43 12.90 12.05 -5.47
C LYS A 43 12.02 11.31 -4.45
N VAL A 44 11.86 11.85 -3.25
CA VAL A 44 11.02 11.27 -2.20
C VAL A 44 9.54 11.35 -2.59
N ILE A 45 9.12 12.46 -3.19
CA ILE A 45 7.75 12.63 -3.71
C ILE A 45 7.47 11.59 -4.79
N GLN A 46 8.37 11.40 -5.74
CA GLN A 46 8.23 10.39 -6.80
C GLN A 46 8.18 8.97 -6.23
N GLU A 47 9.08 8.63 -5.29
CA GLU A 47 9.08 7.32 -4.63
C GLU A 47 7.80 7.07 -3.82
N ALA A 48 7.30 8.08 -3.11
CA ALA A 48 6.04 8.00 -2.38
C ALA A 48 4.84 7.80 -3.33
N HIS A 49 4.82 8.49 -4.47
CA HIS A 49 3.78 8.31 -5.48
C HIS A 49 3.79 6.87 -6.04
N LEU A 50 4.96 6.35 -6.41
CA LEU A 50 5.10 4.97 -6.90
C LEU A 50 4.64 3.96 -5.85
N LYS A 51 5.04 4.14 -4.58
CA LYS A 51 4.58 3.29 -3.48
C LYS A 51 3.07 3.38 -3.26
N PHE A 52 2.50 4.58 -3.34
CA PHE A 52 1.06 4.77 -3.19
C PHE A 52 0.28 4.01 -4.26
N LEU A 53 0.74 4.03 -5.51
CA LEU A 53 0.16 3.23 -6.59
C LEU A 53 0.31 1.72 -6.35
N GLU A 54 1.48 1.26 -5.90
CA GLU A 54 1.69 -0.15 -5.51
C GLU A 54 0.68 -0.58 -4.43
N ILE A 55 0.51 0.24 -3.38
CA ILE A 55 -0.41 0.00 -2.26
C ILE A 55 -1.86 -0.08 -2.73
N GLN A 56 -2.29 0.84 -3.61
CA GLN A 56 -3.63 0.81 -4.18
C GLN A 56 -3.88 -0.45 -5.01
N SER A 57 -2.94 -0.81 -5.89
CA SER A 57 -3.04 -2.02 -6.71
C SER A 57 -3.12 -3.28 -5.84
N ALA A 58 -2.28 -3.37 -4.81
CA ALA A 58 -2.29 -4.49 -3.87
C ALA A 58 -3.63 -4.61 -3.12
N TYR A 59 -4.18 -3.49 -2.64
CA TYR A 59 -5.48 -3.50 -1.98
C TYR A 59 -6.62 -3.89 -2.92
N GLN A 60 -6.62 -3.41 -4.17
CA GLN A 60 -7.59 -3.81 -5.18
C GLN A 60 -7.50 -5.31 -5.51
N GLU A 61 -6.29 -5.85 -5.64
CA GLU A 61 -6.07 -7.27 -5.89
C GLU A 61 -6.57 -8.13 -4.72
N LEU A 62 -6.25 -7.75 -3.48
CA LEU A 62 -6.80 -8.41 -2.29
C LEU A 62 -8.32 -8.29 -2.21
N GLY A 63 -8.89 -7.18 -2.66
CA GLY A 63 -10.34 -7.00 -2.78
C GLY A 63 -10.97 -8.02 -3.73
N LYS A 64 -10.33 -8.30 -4.87
CA LYS A 64 -10.77 -9.34 -5.82
C LYS A 64 -10.61 -10.74 -5.25
N ILE A 65 -9.47 -11.04 -4.61
CA ILE A 65 -9.15 -12.37 -4.07
C ILE A 65 -10.07 -12.72 -2.88
N ARG A 66 -10.32 -11.75 -2.01
CA ARG A 66 -10.99 -11.97 -0.71
C ARG A 66 -12.42 -11.43 -0.64
N GLN A 67 -12.93 -10.85 -1.73
CA GLN A 67 -14.25 -10.21 -1.82
C GLN A 67 -14.46 -9.18 -0.67
N LEU A 68 -13.51 -8.24 -0.52
CA LEU A 68 -13.48 -7.23 0.57
C LEU A 68 -14.53 -6.14 0.47
#